data_AF-A0A1E5NYA9-F1
#
_entry.id   AF-A0A1E5NYA9-F1
#
_cell.length_a   1.000
_cell.length_b   1.000
_cell.length_c   1.000
_cell.angle_alpha   90.00
_cell.angle_beta   90.00
_cell.angle_gamma   90.00
#
_symmetry.space_group_name_H-M   'P 1'
#
loop_
_entity.id
_entity.type
_entity.pdbx_description
1 polymer ?
#
loop_
_entity_poly.entity_id
_entity_poly.type
_entity_poly.pdbx_seq_one_letter_code
_entity_poly.pdbx_strand_id
1 'polypeptide(L)'
;MSDTEHYAASYSPLPPAAGATGGADQGEEGGGAEARFLLRVASLAFQLGPEGVELQQVDVTNRRFTLSAPDQPEDRIPFYAVGPVPDDDTERQNWDYTPLAPSPPWTHLVWLVQQLATQLDFFSSHGARLTGITAPSRSWADVIVEHGGIQWRARVPLEGRHEPIEYPGMTLAEMFGEGRHLRLAEGELIRDAL
;
A
#
# COMPACT_ATOMS: atom_id res chain seq x y z
N MET A 1 -4.49 -25.54 4.62
CA MET A 1 -3.43 -24.74 5.27
C MET A 1 -3.67 -23.33 4.79
N SER A 2 -3.98 -22.45 5.72
CA SER A 2 -4.93 -21.34 5.52
C SER A 2 -4.17 -20.02 5.30
N ASP A 3 -4.38 -19.37 4.15
CA ASP A 3 -3.73 -18.12 3.67
C ASP A 3 -4.03 -16.85 4.52
N THR A 4 -4.39 -17.00 5.79
CA THR A 4 -5.04 -15.94 6.58
C THR A 4 -4.16 -15.32 7.67
N GLU A 5 -2.93 -15.83 7.86
CA GLU A 5 -1.95 -15.29 8.83
C GLU A 5 -1.15 -14.09 8.28
N HIS A 6 -1.25 -13.79 6.98
CA HIS A 6 -0.33 -12.86 6.31
C HIS A 6 -0.60 -11.36 6.52
N TYR A 7 -1.77 -10.99 7.07
CA TYR A 7 -2.20 -9.59 7.21
C TYR A 7 -2.85 -9.30 8.58
N ALA A 8 -2.04 -8.97 9.58
CA ALA A 8 -2.53 -8.39 10.83
C ALA A 8 -2.91 -6.91 10.65
N ALA A 9 -3.94 -6.65 9.85
CA ALA A 9 -4.42 -5.31 9.61
C ALA A 9 -5.47 -4.92 10.66
N SER A 10 -5.15 -3.91 11.48
CA SER A 10 -6.13 -3.24 12.33
C SER A 10 -6.95 -2.29 11.47
N TYR A 11 -8.22 -2.62 11.25
CA TYR A 11 -9.16 -1.77 10.54
C TYR A 11 -9.80 -0.79 11.52
N SER A 12 -9.77 0.50 11.20
CA SER A 12 -10.50 1.50 11.99
C SER A 12 -11.09 2.55 11.06
N PRO A 13 -12.35 2.98 11.29
CA PRO A 13 -12.86 4.17 10.64
C PRO A 13 -12.01 5.37 11.06
N LEU A 14 -11.59 6.19 10.11
CA LEU A 14 -11.02 7.49 10.41
C LEU A 14 -12.17 8.49 10.65
N PRO A 15 -12.05 9.40 11.64
CA PRO A 15 -13.04 10.45 11.80
C PRO A 15 -13.15 11.28 10.52
N PRO A 16 -14.34 11.78 10.16
CA PRO A 16 -14.51 12.58 8.95
C PRO A 16 -13.57 13.79 9.00
N ALA A 17 -12.76 13.97 7.96
CA ALA A 17 -11.90 15.13 7.83
C ALA A 17 -12.75 16.39 7.75
N ALA A 18 -12.47 17.38 8.62
CA ALA A 18 -13.10 18.68 8.55
C ALA A 18 -12.68 19.38 7.25
N GLY A 19 -13.53 19.31 6.21
CA GLY A 19 -13.32 20.11 4.99
C GLY A 19 -13.69 19.49 3.63
N ALA A 20 -14.32 18.31 3.54
CA ALA A 20 -14.70 17.77 2.24
C ALA A 20 -16.04 18.36 1.74
N THR A 21 -15.98 19.49 1.02
CA THR A 21 -17.08 19.96 0.16
C THR A 21 -16.88 19.47 -1.28
N GLY A 22 -17.83 18.65 -1.73
CA GLY A 22 -18.34 18.37 -3.08
C GLY A 22 -17.50 18.62 -4.35
N GLY A 23 -17.55 17.63 -5.24
CA GLY A 23 -17.27 17.78 -6.67
C GLY A 23 -17.13 16.43 -7.37
N ALA A 24 -18.25 15.84 -7.81
CA ALA A 24 -18.22 14.71 -8.73
C ALA A 24 -18.00 15.24 -10.15
N ASP A 25 -16.86 14.91 -10.75
CA ASP A 25 -16.68 14.88 -12.19
C ASP A 25 -16.14 13.48 -12.52
N GLN A 26 -17.05 12.60 -12.95
CA GLN A 26 -16.70 11.27 -13.45
C GLN A 26 -16.17 11.43 -14.88
N GLY A 27 -14.88 11.70 -14.99
CA GLY A 27 -14.14 11.47 -16.23
C GLY A 27 -13.60 10.04 -16.22
N GLU A 28 -13.96 9.25 -17.22
CA GLU A 28 -13.51 7.87 -17.49
C GLU A 28 -11.97 7.72 -17.72
N GLU A 29 -11.16 8.74 -17.38
CA GLU A 29 -9.69 8.75 -17.47
C GLU A 29 -8.98 8.71 -16.09
N GLY A 30 -9.72 8.71 -14.97
CA GLY A 30 -9.19 8.87 -13.61
C GLY A 30 -8.20 7.79 -13.14
N GLY A 31 -8.57 6.51 -13.30
CA GLY A 31 -7.76 5.38 -12.81
C GLY A 31 -6.37 5.31 -13.46
N GLY A 32 -6.27 5.62 -14.75
CA GLY A 32 -4.99 5.61 -15.48
C GLY A 32 -4.04 6.75 -15.07
N ALA A 33 -4.55 7.89 -14.60
CA ALA A 33 -3.72 8.97 -14.09
C ALA A 33 -3.20 8.68 -12.67
N GLU A 34 -4.05 8.12 -11.81
CA GLU A 34 -3.72 7.72 -10.44
C GLU A 34 -2.71 6.57 -10.44
N ALA A 35 -2.91 5.54 -11.28
CA ALA A 35 -1.97 4.43 -11.42
C ALA A 35 -0.59 4.92 -11.86
N ARG A 36 -0.52 5.77 -12.89
CA ARG A 36 0.74 6.37 -13.35
C ARG A 36 1.42 7.22 -12.27
N PHE A 37 0.63 7.94 -11.47
CA PHE A 37 1.16 8.71 -10.35
C PHE A 37 1.80 7.80 -9.30
N LEU A 38 1.11 6.75 -8.85
CA LEU A 38 1.62 5.80 -7.86
C LEU A 38 2.86 5.07 -8.35
N LEU A 39 2.89 4.63 -9.62
CA LEU A 39 4.06 3.99 -10.21
C LEU A 39 5.29 4.92 -10.24
N ARG A 40 5.09 6.22 -10.51
CA ARG A 40 6.18 7.22 -10.43
C ARG A 40 6.66 7.42 -9.00
N VAL A 41 5.75 7.45 -8.02
CA VAL A 41 6.12 7.55 -6.61
C VAL A 41 6.90 6.33 -6.15
N ALA A 42 6.46 5.12 -6.54
CA ALA A 42 7.16 3.87 -6.25
C ALA A 42 8.57 3.86 -6.86
N SER A 43 8.70 4.27 -8.12
CA SER A 43 10.00 4.39 -8.79
C SER A 43 10.93 5.38 -8.07
N LEU A 44 10.45 6.58 -7.76
CA LEU A 44 11.26 7.58 -7.08
C LEU A 44 11.68 7.10 -5.68
N ALA A 45 10.78 6.49 -4.92
CA ALA A 45 11.08 5.92 -3.61
C ALA A 45 12.08 4.77 -3.70
N PHE A 46 12.02 3.94 -4.76
CA PHE A 46 13.00 2.89 -5.02
C PHE A 46 14.40 3.47 -5.26
N GLN A 47 14.52 4.51 -6.10
CA GLN A 47 15.79 5.15 -6.43
C GLN A 47 16.42 5.85 -5.21
N LEU A 48 15.59 6.45 -4.35
CA LEU A 48 16.05 7.24 -3.20
C LEU A 48 16.21 6.42 -1.91
N GLY A 49 15.62 5.23 -1.83
CA GLY A 49 15.74 4.34 -0.67
C GLY A 49 17.19 4.03 -0.26
N PRO A 50 18.07 3.62 -1.21
CA PRO A 50 19.48 3.39 -0.94
C PRO A 50 20.24 4.63 -0.46
N GLU A 51 19.76 5.83 -0.78
CA GLU A 51 20.32 7.12 -0.32
C GLU A 51 19.78 7.54 1.06
N GLY A 52 19.03 6.65 1.73
CA GLY A 52 18.48 6.88 3.06
C GLY A 52 17.27 7.80 3.07
N VAL A 53 16.56 7.95 1.95
CA VAL A 53 15.33 8.76 1.86
C VAL A 53 14.12 7.83 1.74
N GLU A 54 13.11 8.06 2.59
CA GLU A 54 11.96 7.19 2.74
C GLU A 54 10.64 7.91 2.41
N LEU A 55 9.73 7.19 1.78
CA LEU A 55 8.36 7.64 1.53
C LEU A 55 7.55 7.64 2.82
N GLN A 56 6.95 8.79 3.14
CA GLN A 56 6.17 8.99 4.37
C GLN A 56 4.67 9.05 4.10
N GLN A 57 4.26 9.71 3.02
CA GLN A 57 2.86 9.90 2.70
C GLN A 57 2.65 9.95 1.19
N VAL A 58 1.53 9.38 0.76
CA VAL A 58 0.97 9.52 -0.58
C VAL A 58 -0.49 9.93 -0.44
N ASP A 59 -0.85 11.06 -1.03
CA ASP A 59 -2.22 11.50 -1.24
C ASP A 59 -2.56 11.25 -2.71
N VAL A 60 -3.36 10.23 -2.96
CA VAL A 60 -3.73 9.79 -4.31
C VAL A 60 -4.67 10.81 -4.95
N THR A 61 -5.61 11.34 -4.18
CA THR A 61 -6.64 12.28 -4.66
C THR A 61 -6.01 13.58 -5.15
N ASN A 62 -5.08 14.14 -4.37
CA ASN A 62 -4.39 15.39 -4.74
C ASN A 62 -3.10 15.16 -5.53
N ARG A 63 -2.70 13.90 -5.75
CA ARG A 63 -1.44 13.49 -6.39
C ARG A 63 -0.22 14.16 -5.76
N ARG A 64 -0.14 14.07 -4.43
CA ARG A 64 0.97 14.61 -3.62
C ARG A 64 1.65 13.48 -2.86
N PHE A 65 2.92 13.66 -2.56
CA PHE A 65 3.66 12.74 -1.72
C PHE A 65 4.71 13.50 -0.91
N THR A 66 5.19 12.88 0.16
CA THR A 66 6.26 13.41 1.00
C THR A 66 7.33 12.36 1.23
N LEU A 67 8.58 12.81 1.14
CA LEU A 67 9.77 12.03 1.44
C LEU A 67 10.44 12.62 2.67
N SER A 68 11.16 11.79 3.43
CA SER A 68 11.98 12.23 4.56
C SER A 68 13.29 11.47 4.60
N ALA A 69 14.35 12.11 5.07
CA ALA A 69 15.59 11.43 5.45
C ALA A 69 15.59 11.24 6.98
N PRO A 70 15.32 10.04 7.52
CA PRO A 70 15.39 9.78 8.95
C PRO A 70 16.83 9.91 9.47
N ASP A 71 16.98 10.24 10.77
CA ASP A 71 18.29 10.43 11.43
C ASP A 71 19.18 9.18 11.37
N GLN A 72 18.57 8.00 11.33
CA GLN A 72 19.25 6.72 11.18
C GLN A 72 18.78 6.05 9.90
N PRO A 73 19.48 6.22 8.78
CA PRO A 73 19.18 5.53 7.53
C PRO A 73 19.12 4.01 7.71
N GLU A 74 18.32 3.36 6.88
CA GLU A 74 18.23 1.91 6.84
C GLU A 74 19.45 1.33 6.11
N ASP A 75 20.16 0.40 6.74
CA ASP A 75 21.45 -0.13 6.26
C ASP A 75 21.33 -1.51 5.61
N ARG A 76 20.18 -2.19 5.76
CA ARG A 76 19.92 -3.46 5.09
C ARG A 76 19.92 -3.29 3.57
N ILE A 77 20.32 -4.35 2.88
CA ILE A 77 20.32 -4.42 1.42
C ILE A 77 19.01 -5.09 0.96
N PRO A 78 18.32 -4.55 -0.06
CA PRO A 78 17.16 -5.20 -0.67
C PRO A 78 17.41 -6.64 -1.10
N PHE A 79 16.48 -7.54 -0.81
CA PHE A 79 16.57 -8.95 -1.18
C PHE A 79 15.26 -9.44 -1.81
N TYR A 80 15.28 -9.81 -3.09
CA TYR A 80 14.07 -10.09 -3.87
C TYR A 80 13.98 -11.56 -4.27
N ALA A 81 12.75 -12.05 -4.46
CA ALA A 81 12.48 -13.44 -4.79
C ALA A 81 13.10 -13.88 -6.13
N VAL A 82 13.25 -12.96 -7.08
CA VAL A 82 13.67 -13.22 -8.47
C VAL A 82 15.12 -12.82 -8.77
N GLY A 83 15.91 -12.47 -7.75
CA GLY A 83 17.28 -11.97 -7.92
C GLY A 83 17.36 -10.44 -8.00
N PRO A 84 18.45 -9.86 -8.53
CA PRO A 84 18.65 -8.42 -8.53
C PRO A 84 17.59 -7.71 -9.37
N VAL A 85 17.08 -6.59 -8.84
CA VAL A 85 16.10 -5.74 -9.52
C VAL A 85 16.83 -4.72 -10.40
N PRO A 86 16.47 -4.58 -11.68
CA PRO A 86 17.04 -3.54 -12.52
C PRO A 86 16.73 -2.13 -12.01
N ASP A 87 17.71 -1.24 -12.17
CA ASP A 87 17.54 0.19 -11.88
C ASP A 87 16.56 0.85 -12.87
N ASP A 88 16.50 0.35 -14.11
CA ASP A 88 15.61 0.88 -15.14
C ASP A 88 14.13 0.57 -14.85
N ASP A 89 13.32 1.63 -14.85
CA ASP A 89 11.89 1.58 -14.55
C ASP A 89 11.09 0.74 -15.55
N THR A 90 11.50 0.73 -16.82
CA THR A 90 10.79 0.02 -17.89
C THR A 90 11.04 -1.48 -17.78
N GLU A 91 12.29 -1.87 -17.49
CA GLU A 91 12.65 -3.25 -17.19
C GLU A 91 11.97 -3.75 -15.90
N ARG A 92 11.81 -2.85 -14.90
CA ARG A 92 11.17 -3.16 -13.64
C ARG A 92 9.63 -3.32 -13.72
N GLN A 93 8.99 -2.77 -14.74
CA GLN A 93 7.52 -2.88 -14.89
C GLN A 93 7.04 -4.26 -15.34
N ASN A 94 7.92 -5.08 -15.94
CA ASN A 94 7.53 -6.34 -16.58
C ASN A 94 7.66 -7.58 -15.66
N TRP A 95 8.07 -7.38 -14.41
CA TRP A 95 8.41 -8.47 -13.51
C TRP A 95 7.89 -8.22 -12.10
N ASP A 96 7.57 -9.30 -11.40
CA ASP A 96 7.13 -9.30 -10.01
C ASP A 96 8.37 -9.33 -9.10
N TYR A 97 8.83 -8.15 -8.69
CA TYR A 97 9.95 -8.00 -7.77
C TYR A 97 9.48 -7.97 -6.33
N THR A 98 8.84 -9.04 -5.87
CA THR A 98 8.42 -9.18 -4.48
C THR A 98 9.66 -9.16 -3.55
N PRO A 99 9.79 -8.16 -2.66
CA PRO A 99 10.85 -8.14 -1.65
C PRO A 99 10.60 -9.23 -0.60
N LEU A 100 11.63 -10.01 -0.31
CA LEU A 100 11.62 -11.02 0.73
C LEU A 100 11.67 -10.37 2.11
N ALA A 101 11.17 -11.07 3.13
CA ALA A 101 11.05 -10.61 4.50
C ALA A 101 12.31 -9.92 5.13
N PRO A 102 13.57 -10.33 4.86
CA PRO A 102 14.74 -9.65 5.42
C PRO A 102 15.06 -8.30 4.78
N SER A 103 14.31 -7.87 3.76
CA SER A 103 14.55 -6.62 3.05
C SER A 103 14.26 -5.39 3.92
N PRO A 104 14.84 -4.23 3.57
CA PRO A 104 14.51 -2.95 4.17
C PRO A 104 13.00 -2.65 4.13
N PRO A 105 12.42 -2.04 5.18
CA PRO A 105 11.01 -1.67 5.17
C PRO A 105 10.59 -0.76 4.02
N TRP A 106 11.49 0.12 3.56
CA TRP A 106 11.22 0.98 2.41
C TRP A 106 11.00 0.19 1.12
N THR A 107 11.64 -0.98 0.94
CA THR A 107 11.41 -1.84 -0.24
C THR A 107 10.02 -2.44 -0.22
N HIS A 108 9.55 -2.86 0.96
CA HIS A 108 8.20 -3.37 1.15
C HIS A 108 7.15 -2.30 0.90
N LEU A 109 7.44 -1.04 1.28
CA LEU A 109 6.57 0.09 1.00
C LEU A 109 6.51 0.41 -0.51
N VAL A 110 7.65 0.42 -1.20
CA VAL A 110 7.70 0.57 -2.67
C VAL A 110 6.86 -0.51 -3.35
N TRP A 111 7.04 -1.76 -2.93
CA TRP A 111 6.29 -2.90 -3.44
C TRP A 111 4.78 -2.74 -3.21
N LEU A 112 4.38 -2.34 -2.00
CA LEU A 112 2.98 -2.06 -1.67
C LEU A 112 2.39 -0.99 -2.60
N VAL A 113 3.09 0.13 -2.79
CA VAL A 113 2.63 1.23 -3.66
C VAL A 113 2.48 0.77 -5.11
N GLN A 114 3.45 0.00 -5.62
CA GLN A 114 3.41 -0.55 -6.98
C GLN A 114 2.22 -1.49 -7.17
N GLN A 115 2.00 -2.40 -6.23
CA GLN A 115 0.89 -3.35 -6.27
C GLN A 115 -0.47 -2.66 -6.17
N LEU A 116 -0.60 -1.66 -5.29
CA LEU A 116 -1.81 -0.84 -5.22
C LEU A 116 -2.09 -0.10 -6.53
N ALA A 117 -1.06 0.41 -7.19
CA ALA A 117 -1.20 1.07 -8.50
C ALA A 117 -1.79 0.13 -9.57
N THR A 118 -1.37 -1.13 -9.58
CA THR A 118 -1.86 -2.13 -10.55
C THR A 118 -3.29 -2.60 -10.28
N GLN A 119 -3.80 -2.37 -9.07
CA GLN A 119 -5.09 -2.90 -8.62
C GLN A 119 -6.18 -1.83 -8.48
N LEU A 120 -5.93 -0.57 -8.88
CA LEU A 120 -6.91 0.53 -8.73
C LEU A 120 -8.26 0.24 -9.41
N ASP A 121 -8.24 -0.34 -10.60
CA ASP A 121 -9.47 -0.73 -11.31
C ASP A 121 -10.22 -1.84 -10.56
N PHE A 122 -9.47 -2.75 -9.92
CA PHE A 122 -10.03 -3.83 -9.13
C PHE A 122 -10.60 -3.34 -7.78
N PHE A 123 -10.00 -2.33 -7.15
CA PHE A 123 -10.62 -1.62 -6.03
C PHE A 123 -11.95 -0.98 -6.47
N SER A 124 -11.92 -0.28 -7.60
CA SER A 124 -13.07 0.48 -8.11
C SER A 124 -14.24 -0.45 -8.47
N SER A 125 -13.95 -1.61 -9.07
CA SER A 125 -14.98 -2.62 -9.39
C SER A 125 -15.64 -3.21 -8.14
N HIS A 126 -14.99 -3.12 -6.99
CA HIS A 126 -15.50 -3.52 -5.68
C HIS A 126 -16.10 -2.36 -4.88
N GLY A 127 -16.34 -1.21 -5.50
CA GLY A 127 -16.94 -0.04 -4.84
C GLY A 127 -16.03 0.65 -3.83
N ALA A 128 -14.73 0.31 -3.84
CA ALA A 128 -13.71 0.89 -2.99
C ALA A 128 -12.79 1.81 -3.77
N ARG A 129 -12.27 2.85 -3.12
CA ARG A 129 -11.35 3.81 -3.73
C ARG A 129 -10.13 4.00 -2.85
N LEU A 130 -8.94 3.74 -3.38
CA LEU A 130 -7.69 4.08 -2.69
C LEU A 130 -7.55 5.61 -2.64
N THR A 131 -7.40 6.17 -1.45
CA THR A 131 -7.28 7.64 -1.27
C THR A 131 -5.91 8.07 -0.77
N GLY A 132 -5.17 7.19 -0.09
CA GLY A 132 -3.85 7.53 0.40
C GLY A 132 -3.07 6.37 1.02
N ILE A 133 -1.80 6.63 1.29
CA ILE A 133 -0.88 5.74 2.00
C ILE A 133 -0.10 6.60 2.99
N THR A 134 0.08 6.16 4.23
CA THR A 134 0.90 6.84 5.24
C THR A 134 1.80 5.83 5.92
N ALA A 135 3.10 6.07 5.96
CA ALA A 135 4.07 5.23 6.66
C ALA A 135 4.61 5.99 7.88
N PRO A 136 3.85 6.05 9.00
CA PRO A 136 4.25 6.84 10.17
C PRO A 136 5.45 6.24 10.93
N SER A 137 5.85 5.02 10.56
CA SER A 137 7.02 4.32 11.09
C SER A 137 7.55 3.35 10.05
N ARG A 138 8.75 2.82 10.27
CA ARG A 138 9.30 1.72 9.45
C ARG A 138 8.57 0.39 9.67
N SER A 139 7.82 0.23 10.76
CA SER A 139 7.22 -1.05 11.08
C SER A 139 5.89 -1.31 10.37
N TRP A 140 5.20 -0.27 9.90
CA TRP A 140 3.93 -0.41 9.17
C TRP A 140 3.62 0.79 8.28
N ALA A 141 2.78 0.53 7.27
CA ALA A 141 2.09 1.53 6.48
C ALA A 141 0.57 1.42 6.66
N ASP A 142 -0.10 2.55 6.75
CA ASP A 142 -1.54 2.69 6.78
C ASP A 142 -2.02 3.00 5.36
N VAL A 143 -2.76 2.07 4.75
CA VAL A 143 -3.43 2.24 3.46
C VAL A 143 -4.84 2.77 3.70
N ILE A 144 -5.17 3.89 3.08
CA ILE A 144 -6.43 4.60 3.30
C ILE A 144 -7.35 4.35 2.11
N VAL A 145 -8.53 3.78 2.40
CA VAL A 145 -9.50 3.36 1.39
C VAL A 145 -10.86 3.92 1.74
N GLU A 146 -11.54 4.53 0.78
CA GLU A 146 -12.93 4.92 0.90
C GLU A 146 -13.81 3.78 0.41
N HIS A 147 -14.76 3.32 1.23
CA HIS A 147 -15.73 2.28 0.85
C HIS A 147 -17.08 2.60 1.53
N GLY A 148 -18.14 2.67 0.73
CA GLY A 148 -19.48 3.03 1.22
C GLY A 148 -19.57 4.44 1.82
N GLY A 149 -18.75 5.39 1.34
CA GLY A 149 -18.68 6.76 1.88
C GLY A 149 -17.95 6.89 3.22
N ILE A 150 -17.34 5.80 3.72
CA ILE A 150 -16.56 5.77 4.95
C ILE A 150 -15.08 5.60 4.59
N GLN A 151 -14.21 6.36 5.26
CA GLN A 151 -12.77 6.20 5.13
C GLN A 151 -12.24 5.17 6.13
N TRP A 152 -11.64 4.12 5.58
CA TRP A 152 -11.05 3.00 6.29
C TRP A 152 -9.53 3.10 6.26
N ARG A 153 -8.91 2.69 7.36
CA ARG A 153 -7.47 2.47 7.43
C ARG A 153 -7.19 0.98 7.50
N ALA A 154 -6.39 0.47 6.56
CA ALA A 154 -5.82 -0.87 6.58
C ALA A 154 -4.34 -0.78 6.94
N ARG A 155 -3.93 -1.36 8.07
CA ARG A 155 -2.52 -1.35 8.50
C ARG A 155 -1.76 -2.54 7.92
N VAL A 156 -0.75 -2.27 7.10
CA VAL A 156 0.12 -3.26 6.49
C VAL A 156 1.46 -3.26 7.24
N PRO A 157 1.87 -4.37 7.89
CA PRO A 157 3.21 -4.44 8.47
C PRO A 157 4.25 -4.26 7.35
N LEU A 158 5.40 -3.66 7.66
CA LEU A 158 6.53 -3.54 6.72
C LEU A 158 7.77 -4.25 7.26
N GLU A 159 7.81 -4.54 8.56
CA GLU A 159 8.91 -5.17 9.27
C GLU A 159 8.38 -6.24 10.23
N GLY A 160 9.29 -7.09 10.75
CA GLY A 160 8.97 -8.06 11.81
C GLY A 160 8.18 -9.26 11.32
N ARG A 161 8.12 -9.47 10.00
CA ARG A 161 7.50 -10.63 9.38
C ARG A 161 8.49 -11.74 9.12
N HIS A 162 7.96 -12.97 9.06
CA HIS A 162 8.67 -14.13 8.56
C HIS A 162 8.45 -14.35 7.05
N GLU A 163 7.40 -13.77 6.49
CA GLU A 163 6.98 -13.98 5.11
C GLU A 163 6.95 -12.66 4.30
N PRO A 164 7.08 -12.73 2.97
CA PRO A 164 6.91 -11.59 2.07
C PRO A 164 5.49 -11.01 2.10
N ILE A 165 5.32 -9.81 1.52
CA ILE A 165 3.99 -9.27 1.23
C ILE A 165 3.57 -9.76 -0.15
N GLU A 166 2.80 -10.83 -0.23
CA GLU A 166 2.37 -11.35 -1.52
C GLU A 166 1.08 -10.65 -1.97
N TYR A 167 1.12 -9.98 -3.13
CA TYR A 167 -0.05 -9.38 -3.77
C TYR A 167 -0.91 -8.45 -2.89
N PRO A 168 -0.33 -7.49 -2.15
CA PRO A 168 -1.07 -6.67 -1.18
C PRO A 168 -2.22 -5.86 -1.81
N GLY A 169 -2.09 -5.44 -3.07
CA GLY A 169 -3.17 -4.73 -3.75
C GLY A 169 -4.41 -5.61 -3.98
N MET A 170 -4.19 -6.87 -4.39
CA MET A 170 -5.27 -7.83 -4.63
C MET A 170 -5.95 -8.20 -3.32
N THR A 171 -5.17 -8.58 -2.30
CA THR A 171 -5.69 -8.96 -0.97
C THR A 171 -6.53 -7.84 -0.35
N LEU A 172 -6.08 -6.58 -0.44
CA LEU A 172 -6.84 -5.45 0.08
C LEU A 172 -8.12 -5.21 -0.71
N ALA A 173 -8.06 -5.21 -2.05
CA ALA A 173 -9.23 -5.01 -2.89
C ALA A 173 -10.32 -6.08 -2.64
N GLU A 174 -9.94 -7.37 -2.57
CA GLU A 174 -10.85 -8.46 -2.24
C GLU A 174 -11.47 -8.27 -0.84
N MET A 175 -10.66 -7.88 0.14
CA MET A 175 -11.17 -7.67 1.50
C MET A 175 -12.24 -6.57 1.58
N PHE A 176 -12.08 -5.49 0.80
CA PHE A 176 -13.10 -4.45 0.71
C PHE A 176 -14.32 -4.94 -0.06
N GLY A 177 -14.11 -5.59 -1.20
CA GLY A 177 -15.18 -6.14 -2.04
C GLY A 177 -16.07 -7.17 -1.37
N GLU A 178 -15.49 -8.02 -0.53
CA GLU A 178 -16.20 -9.06 0.20
C GLU A 178 -16.78 -8.56 1.53
N GLY A 179 -16.60 -7.29 1.88
CA GLY A 179 -17.04 -6.73 3.15
C GLY A 179 -16.33 -7.31 4.39
N ARG A 180 -15.22 -8.05 4.21
CA ARG A 180 -14.46 -8.68 5.32
C ARG A 180 -13.94 -7.66 6.34
N HIS A 181 -13.59 -6.46 5.88
CA HIS A 181 -13.16 -5.35 6.73
C HIS A 181 -14.20 -4.93 7.79
N LEU A 182 -15.49 -5.10 7.51
CA LEU A 182 -16.56 -4.76 8.47
C LEU A 182 -16.52 -5.69 9.69
N ARG A 183 -16.38 -7.00 9.46
CA ARG A 183 -16.28 -8.02 10.53
C ARG A 183 -15.06 -7.78 11.43
N LEU A 184 -13.93 -7.44 10.80
CA LEU A 184 -12.69 -7.12 11.52
C LEU A 184 -12.82 -5.86 12.39
N ALA A 185 -13.59 -4.86 11.93
CA ALA A 185 -13.82 -3.61 12.66
C ALA A 185 -14.81 -3.78 13.83
N GLU A 186 -15.74 -4.71 13.75
CA GLU A 186 -16.72 -5.03 14.81
C GLU A 186 -16.15 -5.92 15.92
N GLY A 187 -14.88 -6.28 15.85
CA GLY A 187 -14.21 -7.07 16.89
C GLY A 187 -14.53 -8.56 16.86
N GLU A 188 -15.15 -9.07 15.78
CA GLU A 188 -15.09 -10.49 15.46
C GLU A 188 -13.66 -10.83 15.02
N LEU A 189 -12.81 -11.05 16.02
CA LEU A 189 -11.60 -11.86 15.86
C LEU A 189 -12.07 -13.24 15.37
N ILE A 190 -11.97 -13.47 14.06
CA ILE A 190 -12.11 -14.79 13.47
C ILE A 190 -11.07 -15.67 14.16
N ARG A 191 -11.54 -16.56 15.04
CA ARG A 191 -10.72 -17.44 15.89
C ARG A 191 -10.07 -18.61 15.15
N ASP A 192 -10.14 -18.64 13.83
CA ASP A 192 -9.49 -19.66 12.99
C ASP A 192 -8.24 -19.12 12.28
N ALA A 193 -7.55 -18.16 12.89
CA ALA A 193 -6.26 -17.63 12.48
C ALA A 193 -5.29 -17.51 13.67
N LEU A 194 -5.04 -18.64 14.35
CA LEU A 194 -3.96 -18.83 15.32
C LEU A 194 -3.19 -20.11 15.01
#